data_AF-A0AAP5EV13-F1
#
_entry.id   AF-A0AAP5EV13-F1
#
_cell.length_a   1.000
_cell.length_b   1.000
_cell.length_c   1.000
_cell.angle_alpha   90.00
_cell.angle_beta   90.00
_cell.angle_gamma   90.00
#
_symmetry.space_group_name_H-M   'P 1'
#
loop_
_entity.id
_entity.type
_entity.pdbx_description
1 polymer ?
#
loop_
_entity_poly.entity_id
_entity_poly.type
_entity_poly.pdbx_seq_one_letter_code
_entity_poly.pdbx_strand_id
1 'polypeptide(L)'
;MADLPGYIGILTGLIGTFIGIAAYVRSNQIKKLDLRLELRKGLGDAHEALSTLRAVMEAAANSRPRVLAMRGLGRSGNMVAWEQSIAADRVRLEEIAVTLRSEGGDFTTLSPEQLESEIVSAHRIKASLSTLVDKYRGELAADDEARRQRHHEVVTMTAAQMAPGNRPDRI
;
A
#
# COMPACT_ATOMS: atom_id res chain seq x y z
N MET A 1 41.10 -25.62 56.80
CA MET A 1 40.07 -26.48 56.18
C MET A 1 39.15 -25.53 55.44
N ALA A 2 39.16 -25.53 54.10
CA ALA A 2 38.30 -24.62 53.35
C ALA A 2 36.85 -25.10 53.45
N ASP A 3 35.94 -24.17 53.75
CA ASP A 3 34.58 -24.46 54.16
C ASP A 3 33.78 -25.03 52.97
N LEU A 4 33.38 -26.31 53.07
CA LEU A 4 32.52 -27.02 52.12
C LEU A 4 31.29 -26.20 51.63
N PRO A 5 30.64 -25.38 52.47
CA PRO A 5 29.54 -24.50 52.04
C PRO A 5 29.98 -23.40 51.04
N GLY A 6 31.21 -22.88 51.16
CA GLY A 6 31.73 -21.86 50.25
C GLY A 6 31.97 -22.39 48.84
N TYR A 7 32.39 -23.64 48.71
CA TYR A 7 32.60 -24.30 47.41
C TYR A 7 31.26 -24.60 46.70
N ILE A 8 30.26 -25.04 47.46
CA ILE A 8 28.90 -25.28 46.95
C ILE A 8 28.24 -23.96 46.52
N GLY A 9 28.47 -22.87 47.26
CA GLY A 9 27.99 -21.53 46.90
C GLY A 9 28.59 -20.99 45.60
N ILE A 10 29.91 -21.13 45.40
CA ILE A 10 30.60 -20.71 44.17
C ILE A 10 30.13 -21.55 42.97
N LEU A 11 30.01 -22.87 43.14
CA LEU A 11 29.57 -23.78 42.07
C LEU A 11 28.12 -23.48 41.63
N THR A 12 27.24 -23.18 42.58
CA THR A 12 25.84 -22.81 42.30
C THR A 12 25.75 -21.44 41.62
N GLY A 13 26.60 -20.47 42.01
CA GLY A 13 26.68 -19.15 41.37
C GLY A 13 27.13 -19.20 39.90
N LEU A 14 28.06 -20.09 39.57
CA LEU A 14 28.50 -20.31 38.19
C LEU A 14 27.38 -20.89 37.32
N ILE A 15 26.67 -21.92 37.81
CA ILE A 15 25.53 -22.53 37.10
C ILE A 15 24.42 -21.49 36.83
N GLY A 16 24.09 -20.65 37.82
CA GLY A 16 23.11 -19.58 37.65
C GLY A 16 23.50 -18.54 36.59
N THR A 17 24.80 -18.20 36.50
CA THR A 17 25.33 -17.27 35.49
C THR A 17 25.20 -17.85 34.08
N PHE A 18 25.53 -19.14 33.88
CA PHE A 18 25.37 -19.79 32.57
C PHE A 18 23.91 -19.90 32.13
N ILE A 19 23.00 -20.23 33.05
CA ILE A 19 21.55 -20.29 32.76
C ILE A 19 21.02 -18.89 32.40
N GLY A 20 21.45 -17.85 33.12
CA GLY A 20 21.10 -16.46 32.81
C GLY A 20 21.57 -16.02 31.43
N ILE A 21 22.82 -16.35 31.06
CA ILE A 21 23.37 -16.07 29.73
C ILE A 21 22.59 -16.85 28.65
N ALA A 22 22.32 -18.14 28.87
CA ALA A 22 21.57 -18.96 27.92
C ALA A 22 20.13 -18.46 27.73
N ALA A 23 19.45 -18.05 28.80
CA ALA A 23 18.12 -17.46 28.74
C ALA A 23 18.12 -16.10 28.04
N TYR A 24 19.13 -15.26 28.28
CA TYR A 24 19.32 -13.98 27.61
C TYR A 24 19.56 -14.17 26.10
N VAL A 25 20.45 -15.09 25.71
CA VAL A 25 20.72 -15.43 24.32
C VAL A 25 19.46 -15.97 23.64
N ARG A 26 18.73 -16.89 24.28
CA ARG A 26 17.49 -17.46 23.75
C ARG A 26 16.38 -16.42 23.60
N SER A 27 16.19 -15.54 24.58
CA SER A 27 15.22 -14.45 24.53
C SER A 27 15.53 -13.49 23.38
N ASN A 28 16.80 -13.12 23.20
CA ASN A 28 17.21 -12.25 22.10
C ASN A 28 17.05 -12.94 20.73
N GLN A 29 17.30 -14.24 20.64
CA GLN A 29 17.05 -15.02 19.42
C GLN A 29 15.56 -15.07 19.06
N ILE A 30 14.67 -15.24 20.04
CA ILE A 30 13.21 -15.21 19.84
C ILE A 30 12.77 -13.83 19.35
N LYS A 31 13.23 -12.74 20.00
CA LYS A 31 12.92 -11.36 19.57
C LYS A 31 13.37 -11.12 18.12
N LYS A 32 14.60 -11.54 17.77
CA LYS A 32 15.12 -11.44 16.41
C LYS A 32 14.30 -12.23 15.39
N LEU A 33 13.77 -13.40 15.78
CA LEU A 33 12.95 -14.21 14.88
C LEU A 33 11.60 -13.54 14.63
N ASP A 34 10.96 -13.03 15.68
CA ASP A 34 9.68 -12.35 15.61
C ASP A 34 9.75 -11.09 14.74
N LEU A 35 10.75 -10.23 14.97
CA LEU A 35 11.00 -9.04 14.14
C LEU A 35 11.27 -9.40 12.67
N ARG A 36 11.98 -10.50 12.40
CA ARG A 36 12.20 -10.97 11.02
C ARG A 36 10.91 -11.43 10.35
N LEU A 37 10.03 -12.10 11.09
CA LEU A 37 8.72 -12.50 10.58
C LEU A 37 7.83 -11.30 10.31
N GLU A 38 7.81 -10.32 11.22
CA GLU A 38 7.09 -9.06 11.04
C GLU A 38 7.59 -8.29 9.81
N LEU A 39 8.91 -8.15 9.65
CA LEU A 39 9.52 -7.51 8.48
C LEU A 39 9.12 -8.21 7.18
N ARG A 40 9.21 -9.54 7.13
CA ARG A 40 8.81 -10.32 5.95
C ARG A 40 7.33 -10.15 5.62
N LYS A 41 6.47 -10.10 6.63
CA LYS A 41 5.05 -9.82 6.45
C LYS A 41 4.83 -8.41 5.90
N GLY A 42 5.47 -7.40 6.50
CA GLY A 42 5.37 -6.01 6.04
C GLY A 42 5.83 -5.82 4.60
N LEU A 43 6.92 -6.46 4.20
CA LEU A 43 7.40 -6.48 2.81
C LEU A 43 6.44 -7.21 1.87
N GLY A 44 5.84 -8.31 2.32
CA GLY A 44 4.79 -9.02 1.57
C GLY A 44 3.59 -8.12 1.29
N ASP A 45 3.08 -7.46 2.33
CA ASP A 45 1.97 -6.50 2.21
C ASP A 45 2.33 -5.32 1.29
N ALA A 46 3.58 -4.84 1.32
CA ALA A 46 4.04 -3.78 0.42
C ALA A 46 4.11 -4.27 -1.05
N HIS A 47 4.53 -5.51 -1.30
CA HIS A 47 4.50 -6.09 -2.64
C HIS A 47 3.07 -6.25 -3.16
N GLU A 48 2.14 -6.66 -2.30
CA GLU A 48 0.72 -6.76 -2.64
C GLU A 48 0.15 -5.36 -2.98
N ALA A 49 0.42 -4.35 -2.15
CA ALA A 49 0.00 -2.97 -2.39
C ALA A 49 0.58 -2.41 -3.70
N LEU A 50 1.85 -2.73 -4.01
CA LEU A 50 2.51 -2.37 -5.27
C LEU A 50 1.78 -2.99 -6.48
N SER A 51 1.46 -4.29 -6.40
CA SER A 51 0.74 -4.98 -7.48
C SER A 51 -0.68 -4.42 -7.68
N THR A 52 -1.39 -4.14 -6.58
CA THR A 52 -2.70 -3.51 -6.59
C THR A 52 -2.65 -2.12 -7.21
N LEU A 53 -1.67 -1.31 -6.83
CA LEU A 53 -1.51 0.04 -7.37
C LEU A 53 -1.27 0.02 -8.88
N ARG A 54 -0.44 -0.90 -9.39
CA ARG A 54 -0.24 -1.06 -10.85
C ARG A 54 -1.57 -1.30 -11.57
N ALA A 55 -2.38 -2.24 -11.07
CA ALA A 55 -3.66 -2.58 -11.68
C ALA A 55 -4.65 -1.40 -11.66
N VAL A 56 -4.78 -0.70 -10.53
CA VAL A 56 -5.71 0.43 -10.38
C VAL A 56 -5.24 1.63 -11.23
N MET A 57 -3.94 1.89 -11.30
CA MET A 57 -3.38 2.93 -12.18
C MET A 57 -3.64 2.65 -13.66
N GLU A 58 -3.50 1.39 -14.10
CA GLU A 58 -3.81 1.01 -15.47
C GLU A 58 -5.30 1.19 -15.78
N ALA A 59 -6.18 0.76 -14.87
CA ALA A 59 -7.62 0.98 -15.00
C ALA A 59 -7.96 2.48 -15.10
N ALA A 60 -7.36 3.31 -14.23
CA ALA A 60 -7.56 4.76 -14.25
C ALA A 60 -7.01 5.42 -15.53
N ALA A 61 -5.85 4.98 -16.01
CA ALA A 61 -5.24 5.43 -17.26
C ALA A 61 -6.16 5.21 -18.46
N ASN A 62 -6.91 4.11 -18.46
CA ASN A 62 -7.86 3.77 -19.51
C ASN A 62 -9.22 4.45 -19.34
N SER A 63 -9.67 4.67 -18.11
CA SER A 63 -10.97 5.27 -17.80
C SER A 63 -11.00 6.77 -18.06
N ARG A 64 -10.02 7.52 -17.52
CA ARG A 64 -10.07 8.98 -17.51
C ARG A 64 -10.13 9.59 -18.92
N PRO A 65 -9.34 9.13 -19.89
CA PRO A 65 -9.38 9.72 -21.23
C PRO A 65 -10.74 9.54 -21.89
N ARG A 66 -11.40 8.40 -21.66
CA ARG A 66 -12.75 8.13 -22.16
C ARG A 66 -13.75 9.10 -21.52
N VAL A 67 -13.72 9.28 -20.21
CA VAL A 67 -14.64 10.20 -19.51
C VAL A 67 -14.43 11.65 -19.94
N LEU A 68 -13.18 12.09 -20.09
CA LEU A 68 -12.87 13.43 -20.58
C LEU A 68 -13.32 13.63 -22.03
N ALA A 69 -13.07 12.66 -22.93
CA ALA A 69 -13.55 12.71 -24.31
C ALA A 69 -15.08 12.75 -24.37
N MET A 70 -15.74 11.90 -23.58
CA MET A 70 -17.18 11.86 -23.42
C MET A 70 -17.71 13.25 -22.99
N ARG A 71 -16.99 13.98 -22.14
CA ARG A 71 -17.28 15.38 -21.69
C ARG A 71 -16.82 16.48 -22.66
N GLY A 72 -16.28 16.16 -23.83
CA GLY A 72 -15.74 17.15 -24.76
C GLY A 72 -14.41 17.78 -24.31
N LEU A 73 -13.80 17.25 -23.25
CA LEU A 73 -12.55 17.72 -22.64
C LEU A 73 -11.33 16.87 -23.07
N GLY A 74 -11.46 16.04 -24.11
CA GLY A 74 -10.44 15.08 -24.55
C GLY A 74 -9.11 15.70 -25.02
N ARG A 75 -9.11 16.99 -25.39
CA ARG A 75 -7.91 17.75 -25.81
C ARG A 75 -7.67 18.98 -24.93
N SER A 76 -8.16 18.95 -23.71
CA SER A 76 -8.07 20.06 -22.76
C SER A 76 -6.78 20.02 -21.94
N GLY A 77 -6.46 21.12 -21.26
CA GLY A 77 -5.41 21.14 -20.24
C GLY A 77 -5.62 20.11 -19.12
N ASN A 78 -6.86 19.71 -18.85
CA ASN A 78 -7.16 18.65 -17.87
C ASN A 78 -6.63 17.27 -18.32
N MET A 79 -6.63 16.99 -19.63
CA MET A 79 -6.04 15.76 -20.16
C MET A 79 -4.52 15.79 -19.99
N VAL A 80 -3.89 16.92 -20.33
CA VAL A 80 -2.44 17.09 -20.21
C VAL A 80 -2.00 16.96 -18.75
N ALA A 81 -2.71 17.62 -17.82
CA ALA A 81 -2.42 17.53 -16.39
C ALA A 81 -2.59 16.09 -15.86
N TRP A 82 -3.60 15.37 -16.34
CA TRP A 82 -3.80 13.96 -16.01
C TRP A 82 -2.64 13.08 -16.49
N GLU A 83 -2.26 13.21 -17.76
CA GLU A 83 -1.14 12.46 -18.36
C GLU A 83 0.18 12.73 -17.63
N GLN A 84 0.44 13.98 -17.26
CA GLN A 84 1.62 14.34 -16.47
C GLN A 84 1.57 13.74 -15.06
N SER A 85 0.42 13.81 -14.37
CA SER A 85 0.29 13.24 -13.02
C SER A 85 0.50 11.73 -13.04
N ILE A 86 -0.09 11.01 -13.98
CA ILE A 86 0.04 9.55 -14.02
C ILE A 86 1.44 9.12 -14.45
N ALA A 87 2.10 9.89 -15.33
CA ALA A 87 3.49 9.63 -15.69
C ALA A 87 4.43 9.84 -14.50
N ALA A 88 4.26 10.93 -13.74
CA ALA A 88 5.05 11.19 -12.53
C ALA A 88 4.85 10.10 -11.47
N ASP A 89 3.61 9.68 -11.24
CA ASP A 89 3.32 8.61 -10.28
C ASP A 89 3.87 7.24 -10.74
N ARG A 90 3.94 6.98 -12.06
CA ARG A 90 4.58 5.75 -12.58
C ARG A 90 6.08 5.74 -12.32
N VAL A 91 6.76 6.87 -12.51
CA VAL A 91 8.20 6.98 -12.19
C VAL A 91 8.41 6.70 -10.70
N ARG A 92 7.64 7.35 -9.83
CA ARG A 92 7.68 7.12 -8.38
C ARG A 92 7.39 5.66 -8.01
N LEU A 93 6.46 5.01 -8.70
CA LEU A 93 6.12 3.61 -8.48
C LEU A 93 7.30 2.68 -8.78
N GLU A 94 8.02 2.93 -9.87
CA GLU A 94 9.19 2.15 -10.25
C GLU A 94 10.37 2.38 -9.29
N GLU A 95 10.57 3.61 -8.80
CA GLU A 95 11.53 3.89 -7.73
C GLU A 95 11.23 3.07 -6.46
N ILE A 96 9.96 3.06 -6.02
CA ILE A 96 9.52 2.25 -4.87
C ILE A 96 9.72 0.76 -5.14
N ALA A 97 9.43 0.29 -6.35
CA ALA A 97 9.58 -1.12 -6.73
C ALA A 97 11.05 -1.57 -6.70
N VAL A 98 11.98 -0.70 -7.07
CA VAL A 98 13.43 -0.97 -6.97
C VAL A 98 13.86 -1.07 -5.51
N THR A 99 13.45 -0.11 -4.67
CA THR A 99 13.76 -0.11 -3.23
C THR A 99 13.24 -1.39 -2.56
N LEU A 100 11.98 -1.74 -2.80
CA LEU A 100 11.35 -2.91 -2.18
C LEU A 100 12.03 -4.23 -2.60
N ARG A 101 12.52 -4.32 -3.84
CA ARG A 101 13.30 -5.47 -4.30
C ARG A 101 14.67 -5.56 -3.62
N SER A 102 15.31 -4.41 -3.39
CA SER A 102 16.61 -4.36 -2.69
C SER A 102 16.49 -4.71 -1.21
N GLU A 103 15.35 -4.40 -0.59
CA GLU A 103 15.08 -4.72 0.82
C GLU A 103 14.80 -6.21 1.03
N GLY A 104 14.33 -6.98 0.04
CA GLY A 104 14.01 -8.42 0.16
C GLY A 104 15.19 -9.39 0.42
N GLY A 105 16.33 -8.90 0.89
CA GLY A 105 17.55 -9.66 1.17
C GLY A 105 17.49 -10.55 2.42
N ASP A 106 18.58 -11.25 2.68
CA ASP A 106 18.70 -12.13 3.85
C ASP A 106 18.89 -11.34 5.15
N PHE A 107 17.81 -11.20 5.93
CA PHE A 107 17.81 -10.50 7.21
C PHE A 107 18.41 -11.28 8.39
N THR A 108 18.95 -12.48 8.17
CA THR A 108 19.48 -13.32 9.26
C THR A 108 20.64 -12.70 10.02
N THR A 109 21.36 -11.76 9.39
CA THR A 109 22.55 -11.09 9.95
C THR A 109 22.25 -9.79 10.69
N LEU A 110 21.02 -9.27 10.62
CA LEU A 110 20.65 -7.98 11.21
C LEU A 110 20.52 -8.03 12.75
N SER A 111 20.88 -6.93 13.40
CA SER A 111 20.59 -6.70 14.82
C SER A 111 19.10 -6.43 15.05
N PRO A 112 18.58 -6.55 16.29
CA PRO A 112 17.19 -6.22 16.59
C PRO A 112 16.84 -4.77 16.22
N GLU A 113 17.73 -3.82 16.51
CA GLU A 113 17.52 -2.40 16.23
C GLU A 113 17.50 -2.12 14.72
N GLN A 114 18.34 -2.82 13.96
CA GLN A 114 18.31 -2.75 12.49
C GLN A 114 17.01 -3.34 11.94
N LEU A 115 16.55 -4.48 12.46
CA LEU A 115 15.27 -5.07 12.07
C LEU A 115 14.09 -4.13 12.37
N GLU A 116 14.07 -3.49 13.54
CA GLU A 116 13.03 -2.50 13.89
C GLU A 116 13.03 -1.31 12.91
N SER A 117 14.21 -0.82 12.51
CA SER A 117 14.34 0.24 11.49
C SER A 117 13.79 -0.19 10.13
N GLU A 118 14.12 -1.40 9.68
CA GLU A 118 13.63 -1.95 8.40
C GLU A 118 12.11 -2.15 8.42
N ILE A 119 11.52 -2.61 9.54
CA ILE A 119 10.07 -2.74 9.70
C ILE A 119 9.39 -1.38 9.52
N VAL A 120 9.95 -0.33 10.11
CA VAL A 120 9.42 1.03 9.95
C VAL A 120 9.55 1.50 8.50
N SER A 121 10.65 1.19 7.81
CA SER A 121 10.82 1.48 6.37
C SER A 121 9.72 0.81 5.54
N ALA A 122 9.54 -0.51 5.70
CA ALA A 122 8.52 -1.28 4.99
C ALA A 122 7.11 -0.74 5.25
N HIS A 123 6.79 -0.35 6.49
CA HIS A 123 5.50 0.28 6.81
C HIS A 123 5.31 1.65 6.14
N ARG A 124 6.36 2.48 6.05
CA ARG A 124 6.29 3.76 5.33
C ARG A 124 6.07 3.56 3.84
N ILE A 125 6.76 2.59 3.23
CA ILE A 125 6.56 2.22 1.82
C ILE A 125 5.12 1.78 1.60
N LYS A 126 4.60 0.85 2.41
CA LYS A 126 3.22 0.39 2.36
C LYS A 126 2.23 1.56 2.48
N ALA A 127 2.43 2.46 3.44
CA ALA A 127 1.56 3.62 3.61
C ALA A 127 1.55 4.53 2.37
N SER A 128 2.73 4.80 1.79
CA SER A 128 2.85 5.58 0.56
C SER A 128 2.14 4.91 -0.63
N LEU A 129 2.26 3.58 -0.76
CA LEU A 129 1.56 2.82 -1.79
C LEU A 129 0.04 2.87 -1.60
N SER A 130 -0.45 2.68 -0.37
CA SER A 130 -1.87 2.76 -0.04
C SER A 130 -2.46 4.14 -0.36
N THR A 131 -1.76 5.23 -0.06
CA THR A 131 -2.22 6.58 -0.42
C THR A 131 -2.42 6.74 -1.93
N LEU A 132 -1.51 6.20 -2.74
CA LEU A 132 -1.66 6.22 -4.19
C LEU A 132 -2.81 5.30 -4.65
N VAL A 133 -2.98 4.13 -4.04
CA VAL A 133 -4.12 3.24 -4.33
C VAL A 133 -5.44 3.98 -4.09
N ASP A 134 -5.58 4.65 -2.95
CA ASP A 134 -6.79 5.39 -2.59
C ASP A 134 -7.04 6.56 -3.53
N LYS A 135 -5.99 7.30 -3.92
CA LYS A 135 -6.07 8.32 -4.98
C LYS A 135 -6.71 7.73 -6.23
N TYR A 136 -6.12 6.69 -6.83
CA TYR A 136 -6.61 6.16 -8.10
C TYR A 136 -7.97 5.46 -8.01
N ARG A 137 -8.31 4.85 -6.86
CA ARG A 137 -9.67 4.35 -6.60
C ARG A 137 -10.68 5.50 -6.57
N GLY A 138 -10.35 6.61 -5.92
CA GLY A 138 -11.18 7.82 -5.91
C GLY A 138 -11.38 8.37 -7.31
N GLU A 139 -10.31 8.40 -8.13
CA GLU A 139 -10.39 8.84 -9.51
C GLU A 139 -11.29 7.96 -10.38
N LEU A 140 -11.22 6.64 -10.22
CA LEU A 140 -12.13 5.69 -10.89
C LEU A 140 -13.58 5.86 -10.43
N ALA A 141 -13.81 6.06 -9.14
CA ALA A 141 -15.16 6.28 -8.61
C ALA A 141 -15.78 7.58 -9.18
N ALA A 142 -14.98 8.64 -9.31
CA ALA A 142 -15.41 9.89 -9.94
C ALA A 142 -15.73 9.72 -11.44
N ASP A 143 -14.94 8.90 -12.14
CA ASP A 143 -15.21 8.55 -13.54
C ASP A 143 -16.49 7.71 -13.71
N ASP A 144 -16.72 6.75 -12.82
CA ASP A 144 -17.93 5.94 -12.82
C ASP A 144 -19.16 6.81 -12.58
N GLU A 145 -19.08 7.75 -11.64
CA GLU A 145 -20.14 8.71 -11.37
C GLU A 145 -20.41 9.62 -12.57
N ALA A 146 -19.37 10.11 -13.23
CA ALA A 146 -19.49 10.89 -14.45
C ALA A 146 -20.21 10.13 -15.57
N ARG A 147 -19.95 8.81 -15.70
CA ARG A 147 -20.64 7.95 -16.67
C ARG A 147 -22.12 7.76 -16.30
N ARG A 148 -22.43 7.56 -15.01
CA ARG A 148 -23.82 7.43 -14.52
C ARG A 148 -24.63 8.70 -14.78
N GLN A 149 -24.07 9.87 -14.48
CA GLN A 149 -24.73 11.17 -14.72
C GLN A 149 -25.09 11.35 -16.18
N ARG A 150 -24.14 11.14 -17.10
CA ARG A 150 -24.41 11.22 -18.53
C ARG A 150 -25.50 10.25 -18.99
N HIS A 151 -25.48 9.01 -18.49
CA HIS A 151 -26.52 8.04 -18.85
C HIS A 151 -27.90 8.52 -18.39
N HIS A 152 -28.01 9.07 -17.17
CA HIS A 152 -29.26 9.60 -16.65
C HIS A 152 -29.75 10.83 -17.46
N GLU A 153 -28.84 11.74 -17.83
CA GLU A 153 -29.14 12.89 -18.70
C GLU A 153 -29.67 12.42 -20.07
N VAL A 154 -29.02 11.44 -20.70
CA VAL A 154 -29.48 10.91 -21.99
C VAL A 154 -30.87 10.29 -21.87
N VAL A 155 -31.11 9.45 -20.86
CA VAL A 155 -32.41 8.81 -20.64
C VAL A 155 -33.52 9.85 -20.40
N THR A 156 -33.26 10.87 -19.57
CA THR A 156 -34.26 11.92 -19.29
C THR A 156 -34.55 12.78 -20.52
N MET A 157 -33.53 13.13 -21.31
CA MET A 157 -33.72 13.84 -22.58
C MET A 157 -34.53 13.02 -23.59
N THR A 158 -34.23 11.73 -23.74
CA THR A 158 -34.98 10.84 -24.63
C THR A 158 -36.43 10.67 -24.17
N ALA A 159 -36.67 10.50 -22.87
CA ALA A 159 -38.03 10.43 -22.32
C ALA A 159 -38.83 11.73 -22.56
N ALA A 160 -38.18 12.90 -22.40
CA ALA A 160 -38.81 14.19 -22.68
C ALA A 160 -39.18 14.37 -24.15
N GLN A 161 -38.37 13.85 -25.09
CA GLN A 161 -38.66 13.86 -26.52
C GLN A 161 -39.80 12.92 -26.92
N MET A 162 -39.98 11.82 -26.19
CA MET A 162 -41.04 10.84 -26.43
C MET A 162 -42.37 11.18 -25.75
N ALA A 163 -42.41 12.16 -24.85
CA ALA A 163 -43.64 12.62 -24.23
C ALA A 163 -44.53 13.29 -25.30
N PRO A 164 -45.74 12.77 -25.60
CA PRO A 164 -46.61 13.37 -26.60
C PRO A 164 -46.95 14.80 -26.19
N GLY A 165 -46.63 15.75 -27.06
CA GLY A 165 -46.95 17.16 -26.85
C GLY A 165 -48.45 17.31 -26.60
N ASN A 166 -48.81 17.76 -25.40
CA ASN A 166 -50.16 18.21 -25.07
C ASN A 166 -50.50 19.39 -25.99
N ARG A 167 -51.07 19.10 -27.16
CA ARG A 167 -51.69 20.13 -28.01
C ARG A 167 -52.97 20.52 -27.29
N PRO A 168 -53.09 21.75 -26.76
CA PRO A 168 -54.38 22.20 -26.29
C PRO A 168 -55.30 22.27 -27.51
N ASP A 169 -56.33 21.42 -27.53
CA ASP A 169 -57.41 21.50 -28.50
C ASP A 169 -57.98 22.92 -28.45
N ARG A 170 -57.76 23.67 -29.53
CA ARG A 170 -58.39 24.97 -29.73
C ARG A 170 -59.84 24.70 -30.14
N ILE A 171 -60.73 25.13 -29.26
CA ILE A 171 -62.19 25.22 -29.42
C ILE A 171 -62.54 26.05 -30.65
#